data_AF-A0A1G4RH35-F1
#
_entry.id   AF-A0A1G4RH35-F1
#
_cell.length_a   1.000
_cell.length_b   1.000
_cell.length_c   1.000
_cell.angle_alpha   90.00
_cell.angle_beta   90.00
_cell.angle_gamma   90.00
#
_symmetry.space_group_name_H-M   'P 1'
#
loop_
_entity.id
_entity.type
_entity.pdbx_description
1 polymer ?
#
loop_
_entity_poly.entity_id
_entity_poly.type
_entity_poly.pdbx_seq_one_letter_code
_entity_poly.pdbx_strand_id
1 'polypeptide(L)'
;MTDQLPKIYLYRRLIQAKLFIDKNYHEPIDLNDIADEAYFSKYHFIRLFKNIYGKTPHQYLIQVRVENARLQLKKGLPIANVCYAVGFDSVTSFSALFKKITSRSPANYQQTELKRQAEMQQSPLKFIPGCFAREKEWLRNRNFQ
;
A
#
# COMPACT_ATOMS: atom_id res chain seq x y z
N MET A 1 26.38 -31.25 12.93
CA MET A 1 26.87 -29.99 12.33
C MET A 1 25.68 -29.21 11.77
N THR A 2 24.93 -28.54 12.64
CA THR A 2 23.95 -27.53 12.20
C THR A 2 24.69 -26.20 12.21
N ASP A 3 25.18 -25.81 11.05
CA ASP A 3 25.77 -24.52 10.82
C ASP A 3 24.66 -23.47 10.99
N GLN A 4 24.54 -22.93 12.21
CA GLN A 4 23.47 -22.02 12.56
C GLN A 4 23.83 -20.66 11.97
N LEU A 5 23.45 -20.44 10.71
CA LEU A 5 23.67 -19.18 10.00
C LEU A 5 23.23 -18.01 10.90
N PRO A 6 24.08 -17.00 11.15
CA PRO A 6 23.75 -15.90 12.03
C PRO A 6 22.43 -15.25 11.60
N LYS A 7 21.50 -15.03 12.55
CA LYS A 7 20.13 -14.55 12.26
C LYS A 7 20.10 -13.33 11.32
N ILE A 8 21.15 -12.50 11.35
CA ILE A 8 21.32 -11.33 10.47
C ILE A 8 21.25 -11.65 8.97
N TYR A 9 21.78 -12.79 8.51
CA TYR A 9 21.74 -13.17 7.10
C TYR A 9 20.33 -13.56 6.67
N LEU A 10 19.58 -14.23 7.55
CA LEU A 10 18.18 -14.57 7.33
C LEU A 10 17.33 -13.30 7.20
N TYR A 11 17.51 -12.34 8.12
CA TYR A 11 16.82 -11.05 8.03
C TYR A 11 17.15 -10.32 6.74
N ARG A 12 18.44 -10.27 6.34
CA ARG A 12 18.86 -9.63 5.09
C ARG A 12 18.17 -10.23 3.87
N ARG A 13 18.07 -11.56 3.78
CA ARG A 13 17.38 -12.26 2.68
C ARG A 13 15.88 -11.98 2.66
N LEU A 14 15.22 -11.94 3.82
CA LEU A 14 13.80 -11.58 3.91
C LEU A 14 13.55 -10.12 3.51
N ILE A 15 14.47 -9.21 3.86
CA ILE A 15 14.42 -7.81 3.42
C ILE A 15 14.56 -7.73 1.89
N GLN A 16 15.46 -8.51 1.27
CA GLN A 16 15.59 -8.57 -0.19
C GLN A 16 14.28 -8.98 -0.87
N ALA A 17 13.66 -10.08 -0.43
CA ALA A 17 12.35 -10.49 -0.94
C ALA A 17 11.28 -9.40 -0.77
N LYS A 18 11.25 -8.71 0.38
CA LYS A 18 10.31 -7.59 0.59
C LYS A 18 10.56 -6.46 -0.41
N LEU A 19 11.82 -6.05 -0.59
CA LEU A 19 12.19 -4.99 -1.54
C LEU A 19 11.85 -5.37 -2.98
N PHE A 20 12.04 -6.64 -3.33
CA PHE A 20 11.63 -7.18 -4.62
C PHE A 20 10.11 -7.06 -4.84
N ILE A 21 9.30 -7.43 -3.84
CA ILE A 21 7.84 -7.21 -3.91
C ILE A 21 7.54 -5.71 -4.06
N ASP A 22 8.15 -4.86 -3.24
CA ASP A 22 7.87 -3.41 -3.25
C ASP A 22 8.23 -2.75 -4.59
N LYS A 23 9.25 -3.27 -5.29
CA LYS A 23 9.68 -2.77 -6.61
C LYS A 23 8.83 -3.33 -7.76
N ASN A 24 8.46 -4.60 -7.68
CA ASN A 24 7.86 -5.35 -8.79
C ASN A 24 6.37 -5.68 -8.58
N TYR A 25 5.69 -5.06 -7.61
CA TYR A 25 4.30 -5.40 -7.29
C TYR A 25 3.32 -5.31 -8.48
N HIS A 26 3.62 -4.48 -9.48
CA HIS A 26 2.77 -4.26 -10.65
C HIS A 26 2.89 -5.39 -11.69
N GLU A 27 3.96 -6.17 -11.62
CA GLU A 27 4.23 -7.30 -12.50
C GLU A 27 3.53 -8.58 -12.01
N PRO A 28 3.32 -9.58 -12.88
CA PRO A 28 2.74 -10.88 -12.52
C PRO A 28 3.73 -11.78 -11.77
N ILE A 29 4.34 -11.26 -10.69
CA ILE A 29 5.26 -12.01 -9.84
C ILE A 29 4.52 -13.05 -8.99
N ASP A 30 5.09 -14.25 -8.91
CA ASP A 30 4.57 -15.36 -8.12
C ASP A 30 5.40 -15.62 -6.86
N LEU A 31 5.00 -16.62 -6.08
CA LEU A 31 5.70 -16.95 -4.83
C LEU A 31 7.09 -17.58 -5.07
N ASN A 32 7.30 -18.23 -6.21
CA ASN A 32 8.60 -18.80 -6.57
C ASN A 32 9.59 -17.66 -6.85
N ASP A 33 9.19 -16.67 -7.66
CA ASP A 33 10.01 -15.50 -7.96
C ASP A 33 10.51 -14.80 -6.68
N ILE A 34 9.60 -14.61 -5.71
CA ILE A 34 9.90 -13.94 -4.44
C ILE A 34 10.81 -14.82 -3.55
N ALA A 35 10.60 -16.14 -3.53
CA ALA A 35 11.38 -17.05 -2.71
C ALA A 35 12.80 -17.23 -3.25
N ASP A 36 12.94 -17.26 -4.57
CA ASP A 36 14.21 -17.38 -5.28
C ASP A 36 15.08 -16.15 -5.04
N GLU A 37 14.51 -14.95 -5.05
CA GLU A 37 15.21 -13.72 -4.67
C GLU A 37 15.79 -13.78 -3.23
N ALA A 38 15.11 -14.46 -2.32
CA ALA A 38 15.58 -14.66 -0.95
C ALA A 38 16.45 -15.92 -0.76
N TYR A 39 16.70 -16.70 -1.80
CA TYR A 39 17.45 -17.96 -1.75
C TYR A 39 16.91 -18.93 -0.69
N PHE A 40 15.58 -19.09 -0.63
CA PHE A 40 14.90 -20.01 0.28
C PHE A 40 13.95 -20.93 -0.48
N SER A 41 13.79 -22.17 0.02
CA SER A 41 12.68 -23.01 -0.46
C SER A 41 11.34 -22.37 -0.12
N LYS A 42 10.36 -22.51 -1.01
CA LYS A 42 9.01 -21.93 -0.92
C LYS A 42 8.36 -22.06 0.46
N TYR A 43 8.31 -23.28 1.00
CA TYR A 43 7.66 -23.56 2.28
C TYR A 43 8.42 -22.96 3.48
N HIS A 44 9.75 -22.91 3.40
CA HIS A 44 10.55 -22.28 4.45
C HIS A 44 10.39 -20.76 4.40
N PHE A 45 10.43 -20.18 3.20
CA PHE A 45 10.22 -18.76 2.96
C PHE A 45 8.88 -18.26 3.50
N ILE A 46 7.77 -18.91 3.17
CA ILE A 46 6.44 -18.51 3.67
C ILE A 46 6.41 -18.44 5.21
N ARG A 47 6.96 -19.46 5.87
CA ARG A 47 6.97 -19.54 7.34
C ARG A 47 7.83 -18.44 7.95
N LEU A 48 9.03 -18.23 7.43
CA LEU A 48 9.94 -17.18 7.89
C LEU A 48 9.35 -15.79 7.65
N PHE A 49 8.88 -15.52 6.43
CA PHE A 49 8.31 -14.23 6.07
C PHE A 49 7.09 -13.90 6.94
N LYS A 50 6.19 -14.87 7.18
CA LYS A 50 5.05 -14.68 8.07
C LYS A 50 5.48 -14.45 9.52
N ASN A 51 6.49 -15.15 10.02
CA ASN A 51 7.01 -14.96 11.37
C ASN A 51 7.53 -13.52 11.57
N ILE A 52 8.29 -13.00 10.58
CA ILE A 52 8.91 -11.67 10.67
C ILE A 52 7.92 -10.53 10.37
N TYR A 53 7.07 -10.67 9.35
CA TYR A 53 6.19 -9.58 8.89
C TYR A 53 4.73 -9.73 9.29
N GLY A 54 4.36 -10.80 9.99
CA GLY A 54 3.00 -11.07 10.46
C GLY A 54 2.00 -11.52 9.38
N LYS A 55 2.42 -11.58 8.11
CA LYS A 55 1.58 -11.89 6.94
C LYS A 55 2.35 -12.73 5.93
N THR A 56 1.64 -13.54 5.14
CA THR A 56 2.28 -14.33 4.08
C THR A 56 2.80 -13.41 2.95
N PRO A 57 3.77 -13.85 2.13
CA PRO A 57 4.27 -13.05 1.00
C PRO A 57 3.15 -12.61 0.04
N HIS A 58 2.21 -13.51 -0.26
CA HIS A 58 1.04 -13.21 -1.09
C HIS A 58 0.13 -12.14 -0.46
N GLN A 59 -0.13 -12.22 0.85
CA GLN A 59 -0.89 -11.19 1.56
C GLN A 59 -0.17 -9.84 1.56
N TYR A 60 1.16 -9.86 1.67
CA TYR A 60 1.99 -8.66 1.59
C TYR A 60 1.91 -8.02 0.20
N LEU A 61 2.06 -8.80 -0.87
CA LEU A 61 1.92 -8.32 -2.25
C LEU A 61 0.55 -7.67 -2.48
N ILE A 62 -0.53 -8.33 -2.07
CA ILE A 62 -1.89 -7.77 -2.16
C ILE A 62 -1.99 -6.42 -1.44
N GLN A 63 -1.42 -6.33 -0.23
CA GLN A 63 -1.45 -5.09 0.53
C GLN A 63 -0.69 -3.97 -0.20
N VAL A 64 0.50 -4.24 -0.72
CA VAL A 64 1.29 -3.26 -1.49
C VAL A 64 0.51 -2.80 -2.72
N ARG A 65 -0.11 -3.72 -3.47
CA ARG A 65 -0.96 -3.39 -4.63
C ARG A 65 -2.13 -2.49 -4.25
N VAL A 66 -2.83 -2.79 -3.16
CA VAL A 66 -3.99 -2.01 -2.70
C VAL A 66 -3.59 -0.63 -2.19
N GLU A 67 -2.47 -0.50 -1.47
CA GLU A 67 -1.98 0.81 -1.04
C GLU A 67 -1.56 1.68 -2.23
N ASN A 68 -0.90 1.11 -3.24
CA ASN A 68 -0.61 1.83 -4.48
C ASN A 68 -1.89 2.20 -5.25
N ALA A 69 -2.90 1.33 -5.27
CA ALA A 69 -4.19 1.64 -5.87
C ALA A 69 -4.88 2.82 -5.19
N ARG A 70 -4.82 2.91 -3.85
CA ARG A 70 -5.36 4.07 -3.10
C ARG A 70 -4.71 5.38 -3.54
N LEU A 71 -3.39 5.39 -3.72
CA LEU A 71 -2.66 6.58 -4.18
C LEU A 71 -3.11 7.02 -5.58
N GLN A 72 -3.33 6.07 -6.48
CA GLN A 72 -3.79 6.36 -7.84
C GLN A 72 -5.26 6.80 -7.89
N LEU A 73 -6.14 6.15 -7.12
CA LEU A 73 -7.55 6.51 -7.03
C LEU A 73 -7.73 7.92 -6.47
N LYS A 74 -6.91 8.33 -5.49
CA LYS A 74 -6.86 9.70 -4.96
C LYS A 74 -6.54 10.76 -6.02
N LYS A 75 -5.86 10.39 -7.11
CA LYS A 75 -5.57 11.28 -8.24
C LYS A 75 -6.70 11.31 -9.28
N GLY A 76 -7.79 10.58 -9.06
CA GLY A 76 -8.92 10.52 -9.99
C GLY A 76 -8.70 9.63 -11.23
N LEU A 77 -7.68 8.76 -11.22
CA LEU A 77 -7.43 7.86 -12.35
C LEU A 77 -8.56 6.84 -12.56
N PRO A 78 -8.89 6.46 -13.81
CA PRO A 78 -9.94 5.48 -14.09
C PRO A 78 -9.71 4.14 -13.38
N ILE A 79 -10.75 3.59 -12.74
CA ILE A 79 -10.65 2.38 -11.91
C ILE A 79 -10.05 1.19 -12.67
N ALA A 80 -10.44 1.01 -13.93
CA ALA A 80 -9.89 -0.04 -14.79
C ALA A 80 -8.37 0.14 -15.00
N ASN A 81 -7.92 1.36 -15.30
CA ASN A 81 -6.50 1.65 -15.46
C ASN A 81 -5.73 1.40 -14.17
N VAL A 82 -6.28 1.79 -13.01
CA VAL A 82 -5.65 1.52 -11.71
C VAL A 82 -5.54 0.02 -11.45
N CYS A 83 -6.58 -0.76 -11.76
CA CYS A 83 -6.60 -2.22 -11.60
C CYS A 83 -5.39 -2.88 -12.30
N TYR A 84 -5.23 -2.59 -13.59
CA TYR A 84 -4.14 -3.17 -14.38
C TYR A 84 -2.78 -2.60 -13.99
N ALA A 85 -2.69 -1.29 -13.69
CA ALA A 85 -1.43 -0.64 -13.32
C ALA A 85 -0.85 -1.13 -11.97
N VAL A 86 -1.67 -1.71 -11.10
CA VAL A 86 -1.20 -2.33 -9.85
C VAL A 86 -1.07 -3.86 -9.94
N GLY A 87 -1.23 -4.44 -11.12
CA GLY A 87 -0.97 -5.88 -11.37
C GLY A 87 -2.15 -6.81 -11.09
N PHE A 88 -3.40 -6.35 -11.22
CA PHE A 88 -4.58 -7.24 -11.24
C PHE A 88 -5.09 -7.46 -12.66
N ASP A 89 -5.45 -8.70 -12.98
CA ASP A 89 -5.94 -9.08 -14.31
C ASP A 89 -7.44 -8.83 -14.52
N SER A 90 -8.19 -8.52 -13.45
CA SER A 90 -9.64 -8.34 -13.51
C SER A 90 -10.13 -7.28 -12.53
N VAL A 91 -10.91 -6.34 -13.06
CA VAL A 91 -11.58 -5.27 -12.29
C VAL A 91 -12.52 -5.83 -11.24
N THR A 92 -13.18 -6.96 -11.51
CA THR A 92 -14.10 -7.61 -10.57
C THR A 92 -13.34 -8.14 -9.35
N SER A 93 -12.27 -8.90 -9.57
CA SER A 93 -11.43 -9.46 -8.51
C SER A 93 -10.75 -8.35 -7.70
N PHE A 94 -10.22 -7.34 -8.38
CA PHE A 94 -9.66 -6.15 -7.76
C PHE A 94 -10.68 -5.45 -6.87
N SER A 95 -11.88 -5.17 -7.38
CA SER A 95 -12.92 -4.43 -6.64
C SER A 95 -13.38 -5.17 -5.39
N ALA A 96 -13.55 -6.49 -5.47
CA ALA A 96 -13.92 -7.32 -4.33
C ALA A 96 -12.82 -7.30 -3.26
N LEU A 97 -11.57 -7.49 -3.66
CA LEU A 97 -10.43 -7.52 -2.73
C LEU A 97 -10.14 -6.15 -2.12
N PHE A 98 -10.22 -5.08 -2.92
CA PHE A 98 -10.07 -3.70 -2.46
C PHE A 98 -11.14 -3.37 -1.42
N LYS A 99 -12.42 -3.72 -1.67
CA LYS A 99 -13.50 -3.52 -0.70
C LYS A 99 -13.27 -4.33 0.58
N LYS A 100 -12.80 -5.57 0.47
CA LYS A 100 -12.48 -6.40 1.63
C LYS A 100 -11.40 -5.78 2.52
N ILE A 101 -10.38 -5.15 1.92
CA ILE A 101 -9.25 -4.57 2.66
C ILE A 101 -9.54 -3.15 3.16
N THR A 102 -10.28 -2.35 2.39
CA THR A 102 -10.49 -0.92 2.66
C THR A 102 -11.88 -0.57 3.20
N SER A 103 -12.77 -1.57 3.27
CA SER A 103 -14.19 -1.44 3.62
C SER A 103 -15.02 -0.57 2.67
N ARG A 104 -14.45 -0.07 1.56
CA ARG A 104 -15.12 0.75 0.54
C ARG A 104 -14.81 0.23 -0.86
N SER A 105 -15.76 0.33 -1.79
CA SER A 105 -15.47 0.00 -3.19
C SER A 105 -14.47 1.02 -3.79
N PRO A 106 -13.70 0.65 -4.83
CA PRO A 106 -12.78 1.59 -5.48
C PRO A 106 -13.45 2.90 -5.91
N ALA A 107 -14.66 2.82 -6.48
CA ALA A 107 -15.44 3.98 -6.92
C ALA A 107 -15.84 4.88 -5.75
N ASN A 108 -16.40 4.30 -4.68
CA ASN A 108 -16.80 5.08 -3.50
C ASN A 108 -15.59 5.70 -2.79
N TYR A 109 -14.48 4.97 -2.72
CA TYR A 109 -13.22 5.47 -2.19
C TYR A 109 -12.71 6.67 -2.98
N GLN A 110 -12.61 6.54 -4.31
CA GLN A 110 -12.19 7.63 -5.19
C GLN A 110 -13.08 8.87 -5.04
N GLN A 111 -14.41 8.69 -5.12
CA GLN A 111 -15.34 9.81 -5.02
C GLN A 111 -15.21 10.55 -3.68
N THR A 112 -15.06 9.80 -2.57
CA THR A 112 -14.89 10.40 -1.24
C THR A 112 -13.58 11.17 -1.12
N GLU A 113 -12.48 10.60 -1.62
CA GLU A 113 -11.18 11.25 -1.57
C GLU A 113 -11.11 12.50 -2.45
N LEU A 114 -11.70 12.48 -3.65
CA LEU A 114 -11.78 13.65 -4.53
C LEU A 114 -12.62 14.77 -3.89
N LYS A 115 -13.77 14.44 -3.31
CA LYS A 115 -14.58 15.40 -2.55
C LYS A 115 -13.80 15.99 -1.38
N ARG A 116 -13.12 15.15 -0.60
CA ARG A 116 -12.29 15.58 0.53
C ARG A 116 -11.16 16.54 0.08
N GLN A 117 -10.51 16.25 -1.04
CA GLN A 117 -9.47 17.11 -1.61
C GLN A 117 -10.03 18.46 -2.09
N ALA A 118 -11.18 18.46 -2.77
CA ALA A 118 -11.85 19.68 -3.19
C ALA A 118 -12.29 20.54 -1.99
N GLU A 119 -12.85 19.93 -0.93
CA GLU A 119 -13.17 20.63 0.31
C GLU A 119 -11.93 21.22 0.99
N MET A 120 -10.81 20.50 0.99
CA MET A 120 -9.55 20.97 1.58
C MET A 120 -8.94 22.14 0.80
N GLN A 121 -9.11 22.18 -0.52
CA GLN A 121 -8.70 23.32 -1.35
C GLN A 121 -9.59 24.54 -1.13
N GLN A 122 -10.91 24.34 -1.04
CA GLN A 122 -11.87 25.44 -0.86
C GLN A 122 -11.89 25.99 0.57
N SER A 123 -11.71 25.15 1.58
CA SER A 123 -11.79 25.51 2.99
C SER A 123 -10.71 24.78 3.81
N PRO A 124 -9.43 25.16 3.66
CA PRO A 124 -8.31 24.49 4.33
C PRO A 124 -8.41 24.54 5.87
N LEU A 125 -8.96 25.63 6.42
CA LEU A 125 -9.13 25.82 7.86
C LEU A 125 -10.04 24.77 8.52
N LYS A 126 -10.98 24.16 7.78
CA LYS A 126 -11.85 23.09 8.30
C LYS A 126 -11.07 21.83 8.69
N PHE A 127 -9.86 21.66 8.14
CA PHE A 127 -9.00 20.50 8.35
C PHE A 127 -7.84 20.76 9.33
N ILE A 128 -7.74 21.99 9.87
CA ILE A 128 -6.71 22.39 10.83
C ILE A 128 -7.36 22.53 12.22
N PRO A 129 -6.78 21.96 13.28
CA PRO A 129 -7.29 22.16 14.63
C PRO A 129 -7.43 23.65 14.97
N GLY A 130 -8.58 24.05 15.52
CA GLY A 130 -8.89 25.47 15.75
C GLY A 130 -7.94 26.18 16.73
N CYS A 131 -7.32 25.45 17.66
CA CYS A 131 -6.28 25.99 18.54
C CYS A 131 -5.04 26.45 17.74
N PHE A 132 -4.58 25.61 16.82
CA PHE A 132 -3.43 25.89 15.97
C PHE A 132 -3.71 27.04 15.01
N ALA A 133 -4.90 27.06 14.40
CA ALA A 133 -5.32 28.16 13.52
C ALA A 133 -5.45 29.51 14.27
N ARG A 134 -5.81 29.50 15.55
CA ARG A 134 -5.85 30.71 16.39
C ARG A 134 -4.46 31.21 16.74
N GLU A 135 -3.56 30.31 17.14
CA GLU A 135 -2.16 30.65 17.47
C GLU A 135 -1.45 31.30 16.29
N LYS A 136 -1.69 30.81 15.07
CA LYS A 136 -1.12 31.35 13.83
C LYS A 136 -1.88 32.55 13.25
N GLU A 137 -2.88 33.07 13.95
CA GLU A 137 -3.77 34.15 13.49
C GLU A 137 -4.46 33.89 12.13
N TRP A 138 -4.50 32.65 11.65
CA TRP A 138 -5.08 32.27 10.36
C TRP A 138 -6.60 32.42 10.29
N LEU A 139 -7.26 32.51 11.44
CA LEU A 139 -8.68 32.86 11.51
C LEU A 139 -8.93 34.35 11.25
N ARG A 140 -7.92 35.20 11.44
CA ARG A 140 -8.01 36.66 11.31
C ARG A 140 -7.41 37.16 9.99
N ASN A 141 -6.29 36.56 9.57
CA ASN A 141 -5.62 36.83 8.30
C ASN A 141 -5.79 35.62 7.36
N ARG A 142 -6.53 35.77 6.25
CA ARG A 142 -6.71 34.70 5.25
C ARG A 142 -5.44 34.42 4.40
N ASN A 143 -4.31 35.02 4.76
CA ASN A 143 -3.03 34.78 4.10
C ASN A 143 -2.32 33.64 4.84
N PHE A 144 -2.32 32.45 4.24
CA PHE A 144 -1.62 31.26 4.72
C PHE A 144 -0.12 31.29 4.35
N GLN A 145 0.55 32.44 4.56
CA GLN A 145 2.00 32.57 4.39
C GLN A 145 2.74 32.19 5.68
#